data_AF-A0A956BJ21-F1
#
_entry.id   AF-A0A956BJ21-F1
#
_cell.length_a   1.000
_cell.length_b   1.000
_cell.length_c   1.000
_cell.angle_alpha   90.00
_cell.angle_beta   90.00
_cell.angle_gamma   90.00
#
_symmetry.space_group_name_H-M   'P 1'
#
loop_
_entity.id
_entity.type
_entity.pdbx_description
1 polymer ?
#
loop_
_entity_poly.entity_id
_entity_poly.type
_entity_poly.pdbx_seq_one_letter_code
_entity_poly.pdbx_strand_id
1 'polypeptide(L)'
;VAGRGVAPLVIGVRARPEWNDGELLGDDGPVHVAACPTPLTAREALLEFSATQGARTGVDTLVVLTDLTEADLGEDLLGRFVRPRLMYLNSWKAVCQRLGVRQLDPDYGTSQLSWMAEALLTVPRGDVPEGLGTLSVDVGLRLLAESVLGADGTTLDRVLVATARPGFDDLVAAADPEVLGHLCDTLAERLGPAGLLVTGTIVAGRGSTALPAGLAAAAVTGDQTPGYAHALIQALTGVDAVTDAALVAWARAAER
;
A
#
# COMPACT_ATOMS: atom_id res chain seq x y z
N VAL A 1 -51.72 7.08 0.27
CA VAL A 1 -50.54 6.55 0.99
C VAL A 1 -49.38 7.48 0.67
N ALA A 2 -49.07 8.40 1.59
CA ALA A 2 -48.03 9.40 1.38
C ALA A 2 -46.65 8.73 1.42
N GLY A 3 -45.86 8.91 0.35
CA GLY A 3 -44.49 8.43 0.29
C GLY A 3 -43.65 9.11 1.37
N ARG A 4 -42.95 8.31 2.18
CA ARG A 4 -41.88 8.83 3.04
C ARG A 4 -40.87 9.54 2.13
N GLY A 5 -40.77 10.86 2.24
CA GLY A 5 -39.66 11.60 1.64
C GLY A 5 -38.36 11.02 2.20
N VAL A 6 -37.53 10.46 1.32
CA VAL A 6 -36.19 10.00 1.71
C VAL A 6 -35.38 11.27 1.95
N ALA A 7 -34.98 11.49 3.20
CA ALA A 7 -34.17 12.63 3.56
C ALA A 7 -32.77 12.50 2.92
N PRO A 8 -32.15 13.63 2.52
CA PRO A 8 -30.78 13.62 1.99
C PRO A 8 -29.81 12.98 2.99
N LEU A 9 -28.94 12.10 2.49
CA LEU A 9 -28.03 11.30 3.32
C LEU A 9 -26.71 12.06 3.50
N VAL A 10 -26.42 12.54 4.72
CA VAL A 10 -25.12 13.17 5.02
C VAL A 10 -24.26 12.23 5.85
N ILE A 11 -23.04 11.96 5.39
CA ILE A 11 -22.07 11.07 6.02
C ILE A 11 -20.80 11.86 6.33
N GLY A 12 -20.42 11.93 7.60
CA GLY A 12 -19.12 12.47 8.00
C GLY A 12 -18.07 11.37 8.03
N VAL A 13 -16.94 11.59 7.37
CA VAL A 13 -15.80 10.67 7.31
C VAL A 13 -14.55 11.39 7.79
N ARG A 14 -13.87 10.78 8.77
CA ARG A 14 -12.59 11.31 9.26
C ARG A 14 -11.45 10.83 8.37
N ALA A 15 -10.88 11.74 7.60
CA ALA A 15 -9.81 11.50 6.64
C ALA A 15 -9.09 12.82 6.34
N ARG A 16 -7.98 12.79 5.59
CA ARG A 16 -7.41 14.04 5.08
C ARG A 16 -8.46 14.77 4.23
N PRO A 17 -8.65 16.09 4.41
CA PRO A 17 -9.66 16.87 3.68
C PRO A 17 -9.15 17.16 2.26
N GLU A 18 -8.91 16.11 1.49
CA GLU A 18 -8.42 16.16 0.11
C GLU A 18 -9.32 15.24 -0.73
N TRP A 19 -9.86 15.79 -1.82
CA TRP A 19 -10.66 15.05 -2.77
C TRP A 19 -10.41 15.62 -4.17
N ASN A 20 -9.73 14.83 -5.01
CA ASN A 20 -9.35 15.24 -6.36
C ASN A 20 -10.16 14.55 -7.44
N ASP A 21 -10.94 13.53 -7.06
CA ASP A 21 -11.82 12.82 -7.98
C ASP A 21 -13.14 13.60 -8.14
N GLY A 22 -13.84 13.39 -9.26
CA GLY A 22 -15.11 14.08 -9.53
C GLY A 22 -16.27 13.57 -8.67
N GLU A 23 -17.49 13.73 -9.18
CA GLU A 23 -18.66 13.11 -8.59
C GLU A 23 -18.56 11.58 -8.66
N LEU A 24 -18.87 10.91 -7.55
CA LEU A 24 -18.95 9.47 -7.48
C LEU A 24 -20.38 9.03 -7.79
N LEU A 25 -20.53 7.92 -8.51
CA LEU A 25 -21.81 7.25 -8.66
C LEU A 25 -21.89 6.14 -7.61
N GLY A 26 -22.76 6.31 -6.61
CA GLY A 26 -23.08 5.25 -5.66
C GLY A 26 -24.15 4.31 -6.22
N ASP A 27 -24.33 3.17 -5.56
CA ASP A 27 -25.37 2.18 -5.94
C ASP A 27 -26.79 2.76 -5.83
N ASP A 28 -26.99 3.72 -4.90
CA ASP A 28 -28.29 4.33 -4.60
C ASP A 28 -28.49 5.72 -5.25
N GLY A 29 -27.46 6.31 -5.88
CA GLY A 29 -27.53 7.67 -6.41
C GLY A 29 -26.17 8.39 -6.48
N PRO A 30 -26.14 9.66 -6.92
CA PRO A 30 -24.92 10.44 -6.96
C PRO A 30 -24.40 10.70 -5.53
N VAL A 31 -23.08 10.55 -5.38
CA VAL A 31 -22.35 10.81 -4.15
C VAL A 31 -21.47 12.03 -4.36
N HIS A 32 -21.83 13.12 -3.69
CA HIS A 32 -21.06 14.35 -3.65
C HIS A 32 -20.07 14.28 -2.50
N VAL A 33 -18.80 14.55 -2.77
CA VAL A 33 -17.75 14.54 -1.76
C VAL A 33 -17.25 15.97 -1.55
N ALA A 34 -17.28 16.44 -0.31
CA ALA A 34 -16.81 17.77 0.07
C ALA A 34 -15.61 17.65 1.01
N ALA A 35 -14.49 18.22 0.58
CA ALA A 35 -13.28 18.36 1.40
C ALA A 35 -13.40 19.56 2.34
N CYS A 36 -13.48 19.29 3.64
CA CYS A 36 -13.81 20.27 4.67
C CYS A 36 -12.70 20.35 5.72
N PRO A 37 -11.66 21.18 5.52
CA PRO A 37 -10.58 21.36 6.49
C PRO A 37 -11.00 22.16 7.74
N THR A 38 -12.16 22.83 7.71
CA THR A 38 -12.65 23.64 8.83
C THR A 38 -14.12 23.37 9.16
N PRO A 39 -14.58 23.66 10.39
CA PRO A 39 -16.00 23.56 10.74
C PRO A 39 -16.89 24.50 9.92
N LEU A 40 -16.34 25.61 9.39
CA LEU A 40 -17.09 26.54 8.55
C LEU A 40 -17.33 25.94 7.16
N THR A 41 -16.29 25.39 6.54
CA THR A 41 -16.40 24.71 5.24
C THR A 41 -17.37 23.54 5.29
N ALA A 42 -17.44 22.82 6.41
CA ALA A 42 -18.44 21.77 6.62
C ALA A 42 -19.88 22.34 6.64
N ARG A 43 -20.10 23.47 7.32
CA ARG A 43 -21.42 24.13 7.36
C ARG A 43 -21.84 24.64 5.99
N GLU A 44 -20.91 25.24 5.24
CA GLU A 44 -21.15 25.72 3.88
C GLU A 44 -21.55 24.57 2.95
N ALA A 45 -20.80 23.46 2.95
CA ALA A 45 -21.13 22.28 2.15
C ALA A 45 -22.53 21.71 2.46
N LEU A 46 -22.90 21.65 3.75
CA LEU A 46 -24.23 21.24 4.20
C LEU A 46 -25.33 22.19 3.71
N LEU A 47 -25.10 23.50 3.77
CA LEU A 47 -26.03 24.51 3.30
C LEU A 47 -26.22 24.42 1.79
N GLU A 48 -25.13 24.36 1.03
CA GLU A 48 -25.15 24.22 -0.44
C GLU A 48 -25.87 22.96 -0.89
N PHE A 49 -25.60 21.82 -0.25
CA PHE A 49 -26.25 20.54 -0.56
C PHE A 49 -27.76 20.62 -0.29
N SER A 50 -28.16 21.20 0.85
CA SER A 50 -29.58 21.39 1.18
C SER A 50 -30.30 22.36 0.22
N ALA A 51 -29.61 23.39 -0.27
CA ALA A 51 -30.16 24.41 -1.15
C ALA A 51 -30.28 23.93 -2.61
N THR A 52 -29.35 23.10 -3.06
CA THR A 52 -29.23 22.73 -4.49
C THR A 52 -30.00 21.45 -4.83
N GLN A 53 -30.01 20.44 -3.95
CA GLN A 53 -30.43 19.08 -4.33
C GLN A 53 -31.49 18.45 -3.42
N GLY A 54 -31.86 19.10 -2.30
CA GLY A 54 -32.83 18.58 -1.33
C GLY A 54 -34.28 18.39 -1.82
N ALA A 55 -34.58 18.60 -3.10
CA ALA A 55 -35.94 18.54 -3.66
C ALA A 55 -36.08 17.81 -5.01
N ARG A 56 -35.00 17.26 -5.58
CA ARG A 56 -35.07 16.59 -6.89
C ARG A 56 -34.62 15.14 -6.75
N THR A 57 -35.62 14.29 -6.51
CA THR A 57 -35.55 12.84 -6.80
C THR A 57 -34.48 12.02 -6.07
N GLY A 58 -34.62 11.89 -4.75
CA GLY A 58 -34.31 10.64 -4.03
C GLY A 58 -32.83 10.19 -3.93
N VAL A 59 -32.38 10.05 -2.68
CA VAL A 59 -31.15 9.34 -2.26
C VAL A 59 -29.80 9.97 -2.65
N ASP A 60 -29.76 11.25 -2.98
CA ASP A 60 -28.48 11.97 -3.08
C ASP A 60 -27.74 11.93 -1.74
N THR A 61 -26.42 11.67 -1.81
CA THR A 61 -25.56 11.51 -0.64
C THR A 61 -24.45 12.57 -0.63
N LEU A 62 -24.28 13.26 0.49
CA LEU A 62 -23.14 14.14 0.75
C LEU A 62 -22.16 13.43 1.72
N VAL A 63 -20.92 13.26 1.28
CA VAL A 63 -19.80 12.78 2.10
C VAL A 63 -18.93 13.97 2.47
N VAL A 64 -18.81 14.25 3.76
CA VAL A 64 -17.93 15.29 4.30
C VAL A 64 -16.62 14.63 4.73
N LEU A 65 -15.52 14.96 4.05
CA LEU A 65 -14.16 14.54 4.41
C LEU A 65 -13.49 15.61 5.27
N THR A 66 -13.06 15.23 6.47
CA THR A 66 -12.43 16.17 7.42
C THR A 66 -11.44 15.47 8.35
N ASP A 67 -10.35 16.14 8.70
CA ASP A 67 -9.36 15.67 9.68
C ASP A 67 -9.72 16.07 11.12
N LEU A 68 -10.70 16.98 11.26
CA LEU A 68 -11.24 17.50 12.50
C LEU A 68 -11.79 16.39 13.41
N THR A 69 -11.77 16.65 14.72
CA THR A 69 -12.41 15.78 15.70
C THR A 69 -13.90 16.05 15.79
N GLU A 70 -14.64 15.10 16.36
CA GLU A 70 -16.07 15.28 16.66
C GLU A 70 -16.31 16.49 17.59
N ALA A 71 -15.36 16.79 18.48
CA ALA A 71 -15.42 17.95 19.36
C ALA A 71 -15.29 19.28 18.58
N ASP A 72 -14.45 19.32 17.54
CA ASP A 72 -14.26 20.52 16.71
C ASP A 72 -15.48 20.83 15.84
N LEU A 73 -16.20 19.80 15.40
CA LEU A 73 -17.46 19.95 14.64
C LEU A 73 -18.62 20.39 15.53
N GLY A 74 -18.68 19.86 16.76
CA GLY A 74 -19.75 20.10 17.71
C GLY A 74 -21.06 19.36 17.36
N GLU A 75 -21.96 19.29 18.33
CA GLU A 75 -23.19 18.49 18.25
C GLU A 75 -24.16 18.96 17.15
N ASP A 76 -24.19 20.26 16.82
CA ASP A 76 -25.05 20.81 15.76
C ASP A 76 -24.69 20.25 14.38
N LEU A 77 -23.39 20.15 14.05
CA LEU A 77 -22.94 19.57 12.79
C LEU A 77 -23.14 18.06 12.77
N LEU A 78 -22.76 17.37 13.86
CA LEU A 78 -22.92 15.92 13.97
C LEU A 78 -24.39 15.51 13.88
N GLY A 79 -25.31 16.27 14.46
CA GLY A 79 -26.75 15.99 14.43
C GLY A 79 -27.37 16.02 13.03
N ARG A 80 -26.68 16.61 12.05
CA ARG A 80 -27.11 16.62 10.63
C ARG A 80 -26.61 15.41 9.86
N PHE A 81 -25.63 14.69 10.40
CA PHE A 81 -25.18 13.42 9.83
C PHE A 81 -26.19 12.33 10.14
N VAL A 82 -26.31 11.37 9.22
CA VAL A 82 -27.19 10.20 9.36
C VAL A 82 -26.82 9.38 10.59
N ARG A 83 -25.55 9.40 10.96
CA ARG A 83 -25.07 8.98 12.26
C ARG A 83 -24.32 10.15 12.88
N PRO A 84 -24.62 10.55 14.13
CA PRO A 84 -23.99 11.70 14.78
C PRO A 84 -22.58 11.37 15.28
N ARG A 85 -21.73 10.91 14.36
CA ARG A 85 -20.34 10.55 14.58
C ARG A 85 -19.58 10.57 13.26
N LEU A 86 -18.27 10.76 13.32
CA LEU A 86 -17.41 10.58 12.17
C LEU A 86 -17.13 9.09 11.95
N MET A 87 -17.27 8.66 10.71
CA MET A 87 -16.86 7.32 10.30
C MET A 87 -15.36 7.30 10.05
N TYR A 88 -14.69 6.27 10.57
CA TYR A 88 -13.29 6.02 10.29
C TYR A 88 -13.20 5.08 9.09
N LEU A 89 -12.47 5.52 8.05
CA LEU A 89 -12.02 4.62 7.00
C LEU A 89 -10.98 3.69 7.61
N ASN A 90 -11.37 2.43 7.78
CA ASN A 90 -10.42 1.39 8.14
C ASN A 90 -9.83 0.84 6.84
N SER A 91 -8.59 1.21 6.51
CA SER A 91 -7.91 0.79 5.29
C SER A 91 -7.94 -0.73 5.10
N TRP A 92 -7.82 -1.49 6.18
CA TRP A 92 -7.92 -2.95 6.15
C TRP A 92 -9.31 -3.46 5.74
N LYS A 93 -10.39 -2.77 6.12
CA LYS A 93 -11.73 -3.10 5.59
C LYS A 93 -11.84 -2.80 4.11
N ALA A 94 -11.25 -1.71 3.63
CA ALA A 94 -11.22 -1.38 2.21
C ALA A 94 -10.44 -2.45 1.42
N VAL A 95 -9.31 -2.92 1.96
CA VAL A 95 -8.54 -4.04 1.38
C VAL A 95 -9.40 -5.30 1.30
N CYS A 96 -10.07 -5.70 2.39
CA CYS A 96 -10.96 -6.86 2.38
C CYS A 96 -12.04 -6.77 1.30
N GLN A 97 -12.71 -5.62 1.21
CA GLN A 97 -13.75 -5.39 0.20
C GLN A 97 -13.18 -5.43 -1.23
N ARG A 98 -12.03 -4.79 -1.46
CA ARG A 98 -11.41 -4.72 -2.78
C ARG A 98 -10.89 -6.09 -3.26
N LEU A 99 -10.28 -6.86 -2.35
CA LEU A 99 -9.69 -8.16 -2.66
C LEU A 99 -10.69 -9.32 -2.51
N GLY A 100 -11.93 -9.04 -2.08
CA GLY A 100 -12.96 -10.07 -1.88
C GLY A 100 -12.69 -11.01 -0.69
N VAL A 101 -11.87 -10.59 0.25
CA VAL A 101 -11.42 -11.38 1.40
C VAL A 101 -12.37 -11.19 2.59
N ARG A 102 -12.64 -12.27 3.34
CA ARG A 102 -13.54 -12.22 4.51
C ARG A 102 -12.80 -11.93 5.82
N GLN A 103 -11.57 -12.41 5.96
CA GLN A 103 -10.79 -12.32 7.19
C GLN A 103 -9.35 -11.88 6.92
N LEU A 104 -8.76 -11.19 7.89
CA LEU A 104 -7.35 -10.83 7.88
C LEU A 104 -6.61 -11.64 8.91
N ASP A 105 -5.36 -11.94 8.62
CA ASP A 105 -4.39 -12.40 9.61
C ASP A 105 -4.31 -11.44 10.81
N PRO A 106 -4.33 -11.91 12.07
CA PRO A 106 -4.13 -11.06 13.24
C PRO A 106 -2.86 -10.21 13.20
N ASP A 107 -1.82 -10.68 12.51
CA ASP A 107 -0.52 -9.99 12.40
C ASP A 107 -0.63 -8.61 11.74
N TYR A 108 -1.65 -8.39 10.88
CA TYR A 108 -1.94 -7.08 10.28
C TYR A 108 -2.36 -6.01 11.29
N GLY A 109 -2.73 -6.40 12.51
CA GLY A 109 -3.01 -5.48 13.61
C GLY A 109 -1.77 -4.77 14.18
N THR A 110 -0.57 -5.18 13.78
CA THR A 110 0.70 -4.62 14.24
C THR A 110 1.06 -3.35 13.47
N SER A 111 1.60 -2.32 14.14
CA SER A 111 1.97 -1.05 13.49
C SER A 111 2.99 -1.22 12.35
N GLN A 112 3.85 -2.24 12.43
CA GLN A 112 4.87 -2.57 11.42
C GLN A 112 4.29 -2.93 10.05
N LEU A 113 3.07 -3.46 9.98
CA LEU A 113 2.43 -3.85 8.71
C LEU A 113 1.38 -2.84 8.23
N SER A 114 1.21 -1.71 8.94
CA SER A 114 0.21 -0.70 8.58
C SER A 114 0.39 -0.13 7.17
N TRP A 115 1.64 0.01 6.70
CA TRP A 115 1.97 0.48 5.36
C TRP A 115 1.39 -0.41 4.25
N MET A 116 1.23 -1.72 4.53
CA MET A 116 0.72 -2.67 3.54
C MET A 116 -0.74 -2.41 3.18
N ALA A 117 -1.53 -1.79 4.06
CA ALA A 117 -2.95 -1.57 3.79
C ALA A 117 -3.15 -0.67 2.57
N GLU A 118 -2.47 0.48 2.54
CA GLU A 118 -2.53 1.41 1.41
C GLU A 118 -1.85 0.81 0.16
N ALA A 119 -0.71 0.15 0.33
CA ALA A 119 -0.01 -0.50 -0.78
C ALA A 119 -0.86 -1.60 -1.45
N LEU A 120 -1.63 -2.38 -0.68
CA LEU A 120 -2.51 -3.42 -1.23
C LEU A 120 -3.73 -2.85 -1.97
N LEU A 121 -4.13 -1.61 -1.68
CA LEU A 121 -5.21 -0.94 -2.41
C LEU A 121 -4.80 -0.53 -3.82
N THR A 122 -3.51 -0.33 -4.07
CA THR A 122 -2.99 0.02 -5.40
C THR A 122 -2.79 -1.20 -6.31
N VAL A 123 -2.70 -2.40 -5.73
CA VAL A 123 -2.54 -3.65 -6.50
C VAL A 123 -3.72 -3.83 -7.48
N PRO A 124 -3.45 -4.15 -8.77
CA PRO A 124 -4.49 -4.47 -9.74
C PRO A 124 -5.36 -5.66 -9.30
N ARG A 125 -6.67 -5.57 -9.52
CA ARG A 125 -7.62 -6.63 -9.08
C ARG A 125 -7.36 -7.99 -9.74
N GLY A 126 -6.76 -8.01 -10.94
CA GLY A 126 -6.49 -9.23 -11.70
C GLY A 126 -5.41 -10.13 -11.07
N ASP A 127 -4.58 -9.57 -10.19
CA ASP A 127 -3.44 -10.28 -9.61
C ASP A 127 -3.83 -11.02 -8.32
N VAL A 128 -5.08 -10.85 -7.87
CA VAL A 128 -5.59 -11.43 -6.63
C VAL A 128 -6.15 -12.82 -6.89
N PRO A 129 -5.66 -13.87 -6.21
CA PRO A 129 -6.22 -15.21 -6.34
C PRO A 129 -7.72 -15.25 -5.99
N GLU A 130 -8.53 -15.86 -6.84
CA GLU A 130 -9.97 -15.99 -6.59
C GLU A 130 -10.26 -16.85 -5.35
N GLY A 131 -11.28 -16.46 -4.57
CA GLY A 131 -11.76 -17.26 -3.44
C GLY A 131 -10.89 -17.21 -2.18
N LEU A 132 -10.00 -16.21 -2.06
CA LEU A 132 -9.20 -15.97 -0.87
C LEU A 132 -10.10 -15.71 0.35
N GLY A 133 -10.28 -16.74 1.19
CA GLY A 133 -11.08 -16.63 2.42
C GLY A 133 -10.44 -15.69 3.44
N THR A 134 -9.13 -15.89 3.66
CA THR A 134 -8.31 -15.12 4.61
C THR A 134 -7.06 -14.60 3.90
N LEU A 135 -6.80 -13.30 3.98
CA LEU A 135 -5.55 -12.70 3.51
C LEU A 135 -4.50 -12.92 4.61
N SER A 136 -3.51 -13.76 4.31
CA SER A 136 -2.33 -13.91 5.17
C SER A 136 -1.25 -12.89 4.80
N VAL A 137 -0.36 -12.59 5.75
CA VAL A 137 0.78 -11.69 5.51
C VAL A 137 1.63 -12.18 4.32
N ASP A 138 1.83 -13.49 4.19
CA ASP A 138 2.60 -14.07 3.08
C ASP A 138 1.95 -13.85 1.71
N VAL A 139 0.62 -13.93 1.64
CA VAL A 139 -0.11 -13.65 0.40
C VAL A 139 -0.05 -12.17 0.08
N GLY A 140 -0.26 -11.29 1.07
CA GLY A 140 -0.14 -9.85 0.87
C GLY A 140 1.25 -9.43 0.39
N LEU A 141 2.31 -9.98 1.01
CA LEU A 141 3.68 -9.72 0.58
C LEU A 141 3.97 -10.24 -0.83
N ARG A 142 3.41 -11.39 -1.21
CA ARG A 142 3.56 -11.91 -2.57
C ARG A 142 2.91 -10.98 -3.60
N LEU A 143 1.68 -10.52 -3.33
CA LEU A 143 0.98 -9.57 -4.20
C LEU A 143 1.77 -8.27 -4.37
N LEU A 144 2.35 -7.76 -3.27
CA LEU A 144 3.19 -6.56 -3.32
C LEU A 144 4.51 -6.80 -4.04
N ALA A 145 5.17 -7.94 -3.82
CA ALA A 145 6.39 -8.32 -4.52
C ALA A 145 6.15 -8.47 -6.04
N GLU A 146 5.01 -9.02 -6.43
CA GLU A 146 4.62 -9.13 -7.83
C GLU A 146 4.31 -7.75 -8.44
N SER A 147 3.51 -6.92 -7.75
CA SER A 147 3.13 -5.59 -8.23
C SER A 147 4.32 -4.62 -8.32
N VAL A 148 5.18 -4.60 -7.30
CA VAL A 148 6.27 -3.61 -7.16
C VAL A 148 7.58 -4.09 -7.82
N LEU A 149 7.90 -5.38 -7.70
CA LEU A 149 9.17 -5.94 -8.19
C LEU A 149 8.98 -6.86 -9.41
N GLY A 150 7.74 -7.18 -9.79
CA GLY A 150 7.48 -8.22 -10.78
C GLY A 150 7.82 -9.63 -10.28
N ALA A 151 8.11 -9.81 -8.99
CA ALA A 151 8.58 -11.10 -8.47
C ALA A 151 7.40 -12.05 -8.20
N ASP A 152 7.41 -13.20 -8.88
CA ASP A 152 6.45 -14.30 -8.66
C ASP A 152 6.86 -15.11 -7.42
N GLY A 153 6.80 -14.45 -6.25
CA GLY A 153 7.21 -15.02 -4.97
C GLY A 153 8.08 -14.08 -4.13
N THR A 154 8.24 -14.46 -2.87
CA THR A 154 9.02 -13.72 -1.87
C THR A 154 10.31 -14.43 -1.47
N THR A 155 10.69 -15.50 -2.18
CA THR A 155 11.95 -16.21 -1.94
C THR A 155 13.11 -15.52 -2.65
N LEU A 156 14.33 -15.71 -2.15
CA LEU A 156 15.52 -15.04 -2.67
C LEU A 156 15.75 -15.28 -4.18
N ASP A 157 15.57 -16.52 -4.62
CA ASP A 157 15.67 -16.94 -6.03
C ASP A 157 14.62 -16.23 -6.90
N ARG A 158 13.38 -16.12 -6.43
CA ARG A 158 12.30 -15.46 -7.19
C ARG A 158 12.52 -13.96 -7.34
N VAL A 159 13.00 -13.31 -6.29
CA VAL A 159 13.38 -11.89 -6.34
C VAL A 159 14.56 -11.69 -7.29
N LEU A 160 15.59 -12.53 -7.23
CA LEU A 160 16.75 -12.46 -8.13
C LEU A 160 16.39 -12.71 -9.60
N VAL A 161 15.51 -13.67 -9.88
CA VAL A 161 15.01 -13.90 -11.25
C VAL A 161 14.23 -12.68 -11.75
N ALA A 162 13.49 -11.99 -10.89
CA ALA A 162 12.79 -10.77 -11.25
C ALA A 162 13.75 -9.63 -11.62
N THR A 163 14.86 -9.47 -10.89
CA THR A 163 15.84 -8.42 -11.17
C THR A 163 16.53 -8.56 -12.54
N ALA A 164 16.58 -9.77 -13.08
CA ALA A 164 17.16 -10.04 -14.39
C ALA A 164 16.24 -9.70 -15.57
N ARG A 165 14.98 -9.34 -15.32
CA ARG A 165 14.01 -9.07 -16.39
C ARG A 165 14.29 -7.71 -17.04
N PRO A 166 14.13 -7.59 -18.37
CA PRO A 166 14.20 -6.31 -19.06
C PRO A 166 13.19 -5.31 -18.46
N GLY A 167 13.63 -4.09 -18.17
CA GLY A 167 12.78 -3.04 -17.60
C GLY A 167 12.55 -3.13 -16.10
N PHE A 168 13.29 -3.98 -15.37
CA PHE A 168 13.18 -4.06 -13.90
C PHE A 168 13.43 -2.72 -13.21
N ASP A 169 14.49 -2.01 -13.60
CA ASP A 169 14.81 -0.71 -12.98
C ASP A 169 13.74 0.34 -13.30
N ASP A 170 13.14 0.31 -14.49
CA ASP A 170 12.02 1.20 -14.87
C ASP A 170 10.76 0.90 -14.05
N LEU A 171 10.46 -0.39 -13.81
CA LEU A 171 9.36 -0.84 -12.96
C LEU A 171 9.53 -0.33 -11.53
N VAL A 172 10.72 -0.55 -10.95
CA VAL A 172 11.03 -0.11 -9.59
C VAL A 172 11.03 1.41 -9.48
N ALA A 173 11.53 2.14 -10.48
CA ALA A 173 11.51 3.60 -10.51
C ALA A 173 10.10 4.20 -10.63
N ALA A 174 9.15 3.46 -11.20
CA ALA A 174 7.74 3.85 -11.27
C ALA A 174 6.96 3.57 -9.96
N ALA A 175 7.50 2.73 -9.07
CA ALA A 175 6.87 2.40 -7.81
C ALA A 175 7.00 3.54 -6.78
N ASP A 176 6.08 3.57 -5.81
CA ASP A 176 6.18 4.48 -4.67
C ASP A 176 7.44 4.15 -3.83
N PRO A 177 8.35 5.10 -3.60
CA PRO A 177 9.60 4.86 -2.88
C PRO A 177 9.40 4.46 -1.42
N GLU A 178 8.32 4.92 -0.76
CA GLU A 178 8.02 4.55 0.63
C GLU A 178 7.56 3.08 0.69
N VAL A 179 6.69 2.67 -0.24
CA VAL A 179 6.24 1.29 -0.38
C VAL A 179 7.40 0.36 -0.74
N LEU A 180 8.26 0.79 -1.68
CA LEU A 180 9.44 0.04 -2.09
C LEU A 180 10.40 -0.19 -0.90
N GLY A 181 10.68 0.86 -0.13
CA GLY A 181 11.54 0.79 1.05
C GLY A 181 11.00 -0.19 2.08
N HIS A 182 9.74 -0.05 2.48
CA HIS A 182 9.11 -0.95 3.44
C HIS A 182 9.04 -2.41 2.96
N LEU A 183 8.76 -2.64 1.68
CA LEU A 183 8.79 -3.98 1.08
C LEU A 183 10.20 -4.57 1.13
N CYS A 184 11.22 -3.80 0.74
CA CYS A 184 12.61 -4.22 0.76
C CYS A 184 13.12 -4.53 2.18
N ASP A 185 12.74 -3.72 3.17
CA ASP A 185 13.06 -3.96 4.58
C ASP A 185 12.40 -5.25 5.08
N THR A 186 11.11 -5.43 4.78
CA THR A 186 10.36 -6.62 5.19
C THR A 186 10.91 -7.89 4.54
N LEU A 187 11.31 -7.82 3.25
CA LEU A 187 11.94 -8.94 2.56
C LEU A 187 13.34 -9.22 3.10
N ALA A 188 14.13 -8.19 3.42
CA ALA A 188 15.44 -8.33 4.01
C ALA A 188 15.40 -9.07 5.35
N GLU A 189 14.48 -8.70 6.24
CA GLU A 189 14.29 -9.37 7.53
C GLU A 189 13.94 -10.86 7.36
N ARG A 190 13.09 -11.19 6.37
CA ARG A 190 12.62 -12.55 6.11
C ARG A 190 13.66 -13.43 5.40
N LEU A 191 14.41 -12.85 4.46
CA LEU A 191 15.41 -13.53 3.64
C LEU A 191 16.79 -13.57 4.29
N GLY A 192 16.99 -12.81 5.37
CA GLY A 192 18.23 -12.77 6.14
C GLY A 192 19.36 -12.03 5.42
N PRO A 193 20.63 -12.32 5.77
CA PRO A 193 21.78 -11.54 5.32
C PRO A 193 21.96 -11.44 3.80
N ALA A 194 21.63 -12.49 3.04
CA ALA A 194 21.67 -12.44 1.58
C ALA A 194 20.53 -11.59 0.99
N GLY A 195 19.35 -11.64 1.63
CA GLY A 195 18.22 -10.78 1.29
C GLY A 195 18.56 -9.30 1.43
N LEU A 196 19.21 -8.92 2.54
CA LEU A 196 19.70 -7.56 2.77
C LEU A 196 20.58 -7.04 1.62
N LEU A 197 21.48 -7.88 1.08
CA LEU A 197 22.34 -7.48 -0.03
C LEU A 197 21.51 -7.24 -1.31
N VAL A 198 20.59 -8.14 -1.63
CA VAL A 198 19.74 -8.04 -2.82
C VAL A 198 18.81 -6.84 -2.72
N THR A 199 18.08 -6.69 -1.63
CA THR A 199 17.16 -5.55 -1.43
C THR A 199 17.93 -4.23 -1.35
N GLY A 200 19.14 -4.23 -0.79
CA GLY A 200 20.04 -3.08 -0.82
C GLY A 200 20.37 -2.62 -2.24
N THR A 201 20.65 -3.54 -3.17
CA THR A 201 20.85 -3.15 -4.59
C THR A 201 19.61 -2.55 -5.23
N ILE A 202 18.41 -3.04 -4.87
CA ILE A 202 17.13 -2.56 -5.39
C ILE A 202 16.88 -1.13 -4.88
N VAL A 203 17.01 -0.89 -3.57
CA VAL A 203 16.84 0.42 -2.95
C VAL A 203 17.88 1.43 -3.46
N ALA A 204 19.09 0.98 -3.78
CA ALA A 204 20.14 1.80 -4.39
C ALA A 204 19.87 2.15 -5.88
N GLY A 205 18.75 1.71 -6.46
CA GLY A 205 18.41 1.95 -7.87
C GLY A 205 19.29 1.16 -8.84
N ARG A 206 19.87 0.04 -8.39
CA ARG A 206 20.76 -0.84 -9.17
C ARG A 206 20.24 -2.28 -9.16
N GLY A 207 18.93 -2.46 -9.10
CA GLY A 207 18.32 -3.77 -8.94
C GLY A 207 18.71 -4.75 -10.05
N SER A 208 18.78 -4.28 -11.30
CA SER A 208 19.25 -5.08 -12.44
C SER A 208 20.66 -5.67 -12.30
N THR A 209 21.49 -5.11 -11.40
CA THR A 209 22.83 -5.63 -11.11
C THR A 209 22.84 -6.74 -10.06
N ALA A 210 21.72 -7.00 -9.37
CA ALA A 210 21.66 -7.94 -8.26
C ALA A 210 22.00 -9.38 -8.67
N LEU A 211 21.41 -9.89 -9.77
CA LEU A 211 21.71 -11.23 -10.27
C LEU A 211 23.16 -11.34 -10.78
N PRO A 212 23.65 -10.44 -11.66
CA PRO A 212 25.06 -10.46 -12.08
C PRO A 212 26.06 -10.36 -10.91
N ALA A 213 25.76 -9.55 -9.89
CA ALA A 213 26.61 -9.41 -8.72
C ALA A 213 26.64 -10.69 -7.87
N GLY A 214 25.49 -11.36 -7.71
CA GLY A 214 25.42 -12.68 -7.06
C GLY A 214 26.27 -13.73 -7.80
N LEU A 215 26.18 -13.79 -9.13
CA LEU A 215 27.02 -14.68 -9.95
C LEU A 215 28.51 -14.33 -9.85
N ALA A 216 28.86 -13.04 -9.82
CA ALA A 216 30.24 -12.59 -9.63
C ALA A 216 30.77 -12.95 -8.22
N ALA A 217 29.91 -12.88 -7.19
CA ALA A 217 30.26 -13.31 -5.84
C ALA A 217 30.64 -14.81 -5.79
N ALA A 218 30.04 -15.66 -6.61
CA ALA A 218 30.42 -17.07 -6.74
C ALA A 218 31.89 -17.23 -7.19
N ALA A 219 32.36 -16.38 -8.10
CA ALA A 219 33.74 -16.42 -8.57
C ALA A 219 34.75 -15.90 -7.54
N VAL A 220 34.35 -14.94 -6.70
CA VAL A 220 35.26 -14.27 -5.75
C VAL A 220 35.33 -14.99 -4.40
N THR A 221 34.26 -15.67 -3.99
CA THR A 221 34.25 -16.47 -2.74
C THR A 221 35.16 -17.71 -2.79
N GLY A 222 35.71 -18.05 -3.96
CA GLY A 222 36.68 -19.13 -4.15
C GLY A 222 38.16 -18.75 -3.98
N ASP A 223 38.52 -17.46 -3.96
CA ASP A 223 39.93 -17.01 -3.98
C ASP A 223 40.26 -15.84 -3.03
N GLN A 224 41.53 -15.76 -2.60
CA GLN A 224 42.06 -15.09 -1.40
C GLN A 224 41.98 -13.53 -1.32
N THR A 225 40.92 -12.87 -1.79
CA THR A 225 40.79 -11.39 -1.64
C THR A 225 39.48 -10.92 -1.01
N PRO A 226 39.12 -11.38 0.21
CA PRO A 226 37.85 -11.05 0.85
C PRO A 226 37.68 -9.54 1.08
N GLY A 227 38.75 -8.80 1.41
CA GLY A 227 38.64 -7.37 1.76
C GLY A 227 38.16 -6.46 0.62
N TYR A 228 38.69 -6.65 -0.60
CA TYR A 228 38.30 -5.83 -1.76
C TYR A 228 36.90 -6.18 -2.27
N ALA A 229 36.56 -7.48 -2.24
CA ALA A 229 35.24 -7.98 -2.60
C ALA A 229 34.15 -7.39 -1.69
N HIS A 230 34.37 -7.43 -0.37
CA HIS A 230 33.45 -6.83 0.60
C HIS A 230 33.24 -5.33 0.35
N ALA A 231 34.32 -4.57 0.11
CA ALA A 231 34.22 -3.13 -0.17
C ALA A 231 33.43 -2.82 -1.44
N LEU A 232 33.61 -3.60 -2.51
CA LEU A 232 32.83 -3.45 -3.74
C LEU A 232 31.35 -3.76 -3.53
N ILE A 233 31.04 -4.81 -2.76
CA ILE A 233 29.65 -5.16 -2.47
C ILE A 233 29.00 -4.12 -1.57
N GLN A 234 29.70 -3.61 -0.55
CA GLN A 234 29.22 -2.48 0.26
C GLN A 234 28.88 -1.26 -0.61
N ALA A 235 29.77 -0.92 -1.55
CA ALA A 235 29.53 0.21 -2.48
C ALA A 235 28.38 -0.05 -3.48
N LEU A 236 28.07 -1.32 -3.75
CA LEU A 236 26.98 -1.71 -4.64
C LEU A 236 25.62 -1.70 -3.92
N THR A 237 25.56 -2.26 -2.72
CA THR A 237 24.33 -2.53 -1.96
C THR A 237 24.00 -1.43 -0.95
N GLY A 238 24.98 -0.61 -0.55
CA GLY A 238 24.84 0.34 0.57
C GLY A 238 24.78 -0.34 1.95
N VAL A 239 25.02 -1.65 2.04
CA VAL A 239 24.94 -2.40 3.30
C VAL A 239 26.31 -2.46 3.97
N ASP A 240 26.44 -1.92 5.17
CA ASP A 240 27.72 -1.81 5.89
C ASP A 240 28.30 -3.17 6.34
N ALA A 241 27.45 -4.16 6.65
CA ALA A 241 27.89 -5.44 7.22
C ALA A 241 27.75 -6.59 6.20
N VAL A 242 28.68 -6.66 5.25
CA VAL A 242 28.77 -7.79 4.31
C VAL A 242 29.56 -8.93 4.95
N THR A 243 29.00 -10.14 4.92
CA THR A 243 29.65 -11.35 5.46
C THR A 243 29.87 -12.39 4.37
N ASP A 244 30.93 -13.20 4.49
CA ASP A 244 31.20 -14.30 3.57
C ASP A 244 30.00 -15.26 3.46
N ALA A 245 29.31 -15.53 4.58
CA ALA A 245 28.12 -16.37 4.60
C ALA A 245 26.97 -15.78 3.77
N ALA A 246 26.77 -14.46 3.83
CA ALA A 246 25.79 -13.76 3.01
C ALA A 246 26.15 -13.81 1.52
N LEU A 247 27.43 -13.62 1.18
CA LEU A 247 27.93 -13.71 -0.19
C LEU A 247 27.76 -15.11 -0.78
N VAL A 248 28.10 -16.16 -0.01
CA VAL A 248 27.91 -17.55 -0.44
C VAL A 248 26.42 -17.89 -0.62
N ALA A 249 25.55 -17.40 0.27
CA ALA A 249 24.11 -17.60 0.14
C ALA A 249 23.52 -16.86 -1.07
N TRP A 250 23.96 -15.63 -1.33
CA TRP A 250 23.58 -14.88 -2.52
C TRP A 250 24.06 -15.56 -3.81
N ALA A 251 25.33 -15.98 -3.85
CA ALA A 251 25.90 -16.73 -4.98
C ALA A 251 25.10 -18.00 -5.31
N ARG A 252 24.81 -18.83 -4.30
CA ARG A 252 24.00 -20.04 -4.47
C ARG A 252 22.59 -19.77 -4.96
N ALA A 253 21.99 -18.65 -4.58
CA ALA A 253 20.66 -18.28 -5.03
C ALA A 253 20.66 -17.78 -6.48
N ALA A 254 21.75 -17.13 -6.91
CA ALA A 254 21.92 -16.66 -8.28
C ALA A 254 22.19 -17.79 -9.29
N GLU A 255 22.70 -18.94 -8.83
CA GLU A 255 22.97 -20.13 -9.66
C GLU A 255 21.75 -21.03 -9.92
N ARG A 256 20.62 -20.78 -9.24
CA ARG A 256 19.40 -21.60 -9.34
C ARG A 256 18.41 -21.03 -10.35
#